data_AF-A0A3D4BV36-F1
#
_entry.id   AF-A0A3D4BV36-F1
#
_cell.length_a   1.000
_cell.length_b   1.000
_cell.length_c   1.000
_cell.angle_alpha   90.00
_cell.angle_beta   90.00
_cell.angle_gamma   90.00
#
_symmetry.space_group_name_H-M   'P 1'
#
loop_
_entity.id
_entity.type
_entity.pdbx_description
1 polymer ?
#
loop_
_entity_poly.entity_id
_entity_poly.type
_entity_poly.pdbx_seq_one_letter_code
_entity_poly.pdbx_strand_id
1 'polypeptide(L)'
;REKRRLQEVFKDDPDFVIVSHSVTPEMDSVPVMREYAEMQGAIQGKWQLLTGDKPQIYELARKSYFAIFDEGGNGDESDFIHTENFVLVDPSKRIRGFYDGTSKEDVDRLIEDIYILKKDLKK
;
A
#
# COMPACT_ATOMS: atom_id res chain seq x y z
N ARG A 1 8.88 9.08 1.43
CA ARG A 1 10.19 8.74 2.06
C ARG A 1 10.15 7.33 2.63
N GLU A 2 9.19 7.01 3.47
CA GLU A 2 9.12 5.72 4.15
C GLU A 2 8.88 4.51 3.24
N LYS A 3 8.17 4.66 2.11
CA LYS A 3 8.05 3.58 1.09
C LYS A 3 9.42 3.13 0.55
N ARG A 4 10.31 4.08 0.24
CA ARG A 4 11.69 3.77 -0.20
C ARG A 4 12.48 3.08 0.91
N ARG A 5 12.30 3.52 2.15
CA ARG A 5 12.94 2.91 3.31
C ARG A 5 12.49 1.45 3.50
N LEU A 6 11.19 1.18 3.46
CA LEU A 6 10.63 -0.18 3.53
C LEU A 6 11.17 -1.06 2.40
N GLN A 7 11.16 -0.54 1.18
CA GLN A 7 11.74 -1.22 0.02
C GLN A 7 13.21 -1.59 0.27
N GLU A 8 14.05 -0.66 0.76
CA GLU A 8 15.46 -0.95 1.02
C GLU A 8 15.67 -2.01 2.10
N VAL A 9 14.86 -2.01 3.16
CA VAL A 9 14.93 -3.01 4.23
C VAL A 9 14.64 -4.42 3.70
N PHE A 10 13.69 -4.55 2.78
CA PHE A 10 13.20 -5.84 2.26
C PHE A 10 13.57 -6.11 0.79
N LYS A 11 14.56 -5.40 0.26
CA LYS A 11 14.93 -5.51 -1.17
C LYS A 11 15.36 -6.91 -1.57
N ASP A 12 15.96 -7.67 -0.66
CA ASP A 12 16.44 -9.03 -0.90
C ASP A 12 15.41 -10.10 -0.49
N ASP A 13 14.24 -9.70 -0.01
CA ASP A 13 13.19 -10.60 0.48
C ASP A 13 12.18 -10.98 -0.63
N PRO A 14 12.24 -12.17 -1.23
CA PRO A 14 11.39 -12.53 -2.37
C PRO A 14 9.89 -12.59 -2.02
N ASP A 15 9.53 -12.70 -0.74
CA ASP A 15 8.12 -12.82 -0.31
C ASP A 15 7.51 -11.46 0.09
N PHE A 16 8.24 -10.36 -0.09
CA PHE A 16 7.79 -9.02 0.27
C PHE A 16 7.58 -8.14 -0.97
N VAL A 17 6.42 -7.45 -1.00
CA VAL A 17 6.09 -6.46 -2.01
C VAL A 17 5.28 -5.32 -1.39
N ILE A 18 5.53 -4.10 -1.85
CA ILE A 18 4.74 -2.90 -1.59
C ILE A 18 3.80 -2.72 -2.77
N VAL A 19 2.50 -2.56 -2.49
CA VAL A 19 1.49 -2.25 -3.50
C VAL A 19 0.90 -0.88 -3.21
N SER A 20 0.92 0.02 -4.19
CA SER A 20 0.30 1.34 -4.13
C SER A 20 -0.75 1.46 -5.22
N HIS A 21 -2.01 1.65 -4.85
CA HIS A 21 -3.09 1.91 -5.79
C HIS A 21 -3.24 3.41 -6.02
N SER A 22 -3.43 3.82 -7.27
CA SER A 22 -3.80 5.20 -7.62
C SER A 22 -5.17 5.54 -7.06
N VAL A 23 -5.32 6.75 -6.52
CA VAL A 23 -6.61 7.33 -6.10
C VAL A 23 -7.27 8.15 -7.21
N THR A 24 -6.54 8.39 -8.30
CA THR A 24 -6.95 9.18 -9.48
C THR A 24 -6.67 8.41 -10.78
N PRO A 25 -7.20 7.18 -10.94
CA PRO A 25 -6.81 6.31 -12.05
C PRO A 25 -7.16 6.85 -13.44
N GLU A 26 -8.11 7.79 -13.53
CA GLU A 26 -8.49 8.47 -14.77
C GLU A 26 -7.34 9.36 -15.32
N MET A 27 -6.47 9.85 -14.45
CA MET A 27 -5.27 10.63 -14.80
C MET A 27 -4.03 9.73 -14.79
N ASP A 28 -4.00 8.77 -13.88
CA ASP A 28 -2.85 7.92 -13.59
C ASP A 28 -2.81 6.70 -14.52
N SER A 29 -2.62 6.96 -15.81
CA SER A 29 -2.43 5.91 -16.82
C SER A 29 -1.15 5.10 -16.58
N VAL A 30 -1.06 3.88 -17.15
CA VAL A 30 0.12 3.00 -17.00
C VAL A 30 1.45 3.71 -17.37
N PRO A 31 1.55 4.48 -18.46
CA PRO A 31 2.75 5.27 -18.76
C PRO A 31 3.09 6.30 -17.67
N VAL A 32 2.10 7.03 -17.15
CA VAL A 32 2.27 8.04 -16.09
C VAL A 32 2.74 7.38 -14.80
N MET A 33 2.13 6.25 -14.41
CA MET A 33 2.53 5.51 -13.21
C MET A 33 3.94 4.94 -13.31
N ARG A 34 4.38 4.54 -14.51
CA ARG A 34 5.76 4.09 -14.75
C ARG A 34 6.76 5.22 -14.61
N GLU A 35 6.50 6.38 -15.19
CA GLU A 35 7.35 7.57 -15.01
C GLU A 35 7.44 7.97 -13.52
N TYR A 36 6.30 7.95 -12.83
CA TYR A 36 6.26 8.19 -11.38
C TYR A 36 7.08 7.15 -10.59
N ALA A 37 7.00 5.87 -10.95
CA ALA A 37 7.79 4.79 -10.35
C ALA A 37 9.29 5.07 -10.44
N GLU A 38 9.75 5.45 -11.63
CA GLU A 38 11.15 5.79 -11.91
C GLU A 38 11.60 7.00 -11.08
N MET A 39 10.79 8.06 -11.05
CA MET A 39 11.06 9.25 -10.23
C MET A 39 11.17 8.95 -8.73
N GLN A 40 10.37 8.01 -8.22
CA GLN A 40 10.40 7.60 -6.82
C GLN A 40 11.49 6.57 -6.50
N GLY A 41 12.20 6.03 -7.50
CA GLY A 41 13.17 4.95 -7.32
C GLY A 41 12.52 3.63 -6.88
N ALA A 42 11.32 3.35 -7.37
CA ALA A 42 10.64 2.09 -7.14
C ALA A 42 11.41 0.95 -7.82
N ILE A 43 11.81 -0.07 -7.05
CA ILE A 43 12.47 -1.26 -7.56
C ILE A 43 11.40 -2.19 -8.14
N GLN A 44 11.60 -2.58 -9.40
CA GLN A 44 10.73 -3.52 -10.08
C GLN A 44 10.62 -4.83 -9.30
N GLY A 45 9.39 -5.31 -9.09
CA GLY A 45 9.11 -6.51 -8.30
C GLY A 45 9.04 -6.28 -6.78
N LYS A 46 9.46 -5.11 -6.28
CA LYS A 46 9.36 -4.74 -4.85
C LYS A 46 8.33 -3.68 -4.58
N TRP A 47 8.18 -2.71 -5.48
CA TRP A 47 7.16 -1.69 -5.35
C TRP A 47 6.34 -1.61 -6.62
N GLN A 48 5.11 -2.10 -6.52
CA GLN A 48 4.12 -2.11 -7.60
C GLN A 48 3.17 -0.92 -7.45
N LEU A 49 3.00 -0.21 -8.56
CA LEU A 49 2.09 0.91 -8.70
C LEU A 49 0.94 0.44 -9.60
N LEU A 50 -0.27 0.44 -9.06
CA LEU A 50 -1.46 -0.11 -9.70
C LEU A 50 -2.46 1.00 -10.01
N THR A 51 -3.12 0.89 -11.16
CA THR A 51 -4.19 1.76 -11.65
C THR A 51 -5.25 0.89 -12.33
N GLY A 52 -6.41 1.44 -12.67
CA GLY A 52 -7.52 0.68 -13.24
C GLY A 52 -8.89 1.30 -12.99
N ASP A 53 -9.94 0.49 -13.00
CA ASP A 53 -11.30 0.99 -12.84
C ASP A 53 -11.51 1.62 -11.45
N LYS A 54 -11.81 2.93 -11.41
CA LYS A 54 -12.03 3.70 -10.17
C LYS A 54 -12.99 3.02 -9.19
N PRO A 55 -14.17 2.49 -9.61
CA PRO A 55 -15.08 1.81 -8.69
C PRO A 55 -14.46 0.59 -8.00
N GLN A 56 -13.63 -0.19 -8.71
CA GLN A 56 -12.99 -1.38 -8.13
C GLN A 56 -11.92 -1.00 -7.11
N ILE A 57 -11.09 0.01 -7.43
CA ILE A 57 -10.06 0.49 -6.51
C ILE A 57 -10.68 1.05 -5.23
N TYR A 58 -11.75 1.83 -5.37
CA TYR A 58 -12.45 2.43 -4.23
C TYR A 58 -13.17 1.37 -3.38
N GLU A 59 -13.78 0.37 -4.02
CA GLU A 59 -14.37 -0.78 -3.31
C GLU A 59 -13.32 -1.55 -2.51
N LEU A 60 -12.16 -1.84 -3.10
CA LEU A 60 -11.04 -2.50 -2.41
C LEU A 60 -10.57 -1.67 -1.20
N ALA A 61 -10.36 -0.37 -1.38
CA ALA A 61 -9.89 0.50 -0.32
C ALA A 61 -10.86 0.55 0.87
N ARG A 62 -12.17 0.63 0.62
CA ARG A 62 -13.20 0.72 1.67
C ARG A 62 -13.49 -0.62 2.32
N LYS A 63 -13.73 -1.67 1.52
CA LYS A 63 -14.22 -2.96 2.02
C LYS A 63 -13.12 -3.94 2.38
N SER A 64 -11.98 -3.89 1.69
CA SER A 64 -10.92 -4.90 1.81
C SER A 64 -9.73 -4.43 2.63
N TYR A 65 -9.39 -3.14 2.57
CA TYR A 65 -8.30 -2.57 3.35
C TYR A 65 -8.77 -1.79 4.57
N PHE A 66 -10.08 -1.57 4.75
CA PHE A 66 -10.65 -0.69 5.79
C PHE A 66 -9.89 0.64 5.91
N ALA A 67 -9.40 1.15 4.79
CA ALA A 67 -8.54 2.34 4.75
C ALA A 67 -9.32 3.64 5.03
N ILE A 68 -10.65 3.54 5.15
CA ILE A 68 -11.59 4.65 5.31
C ILE A 68 -12.76 4.15 6.17
N PHE A 69 -13.19 4.96 7.13
CA PHE A 69 -14.47 4.78 7.79
C PHE A 69 -15.58 5.19 6.82
N ASP A 70 -16.41 4.24 6.42
CA ASP A 70 -17.54 4.47 5.52
C ASP A 70 -18.64 5.24 6.27
N GLU A 71 -18.84 6.52 5.94
CA GLU A 71 -20.05 7.25 6.31
C GLU A 71 -21.16 7.15 5.23
N GLY A 72 -20.99 6.32 4.19
CA GLY A 72 -21.98 6.11 3.14
C GLY A 72 -21.83 7.06 1.94
N GLY A 73 -20.64 7.12 1.35
CA GLY A 73 -20.34 7.96 0.19
C GLY A 73 -20.61 7.29 -1.17
N ASN A 74 -21.02 8.09 -2.17
CA ASN A 74 -21.42 7.65 -3.52
C ASN A 74 -20.29 7.73 -4.57
N GLY A 75 -19.04 7.94 -4.17
CA GLY A 75 -17.86 8.05 -5.04
C GLY A 75 -17.60 9.46 -5.61
N ASP A 76 -18.18 10.50 -5.02
CA ASP A 76 -18.01 11.91 -5.42
C ASP A 76 -16.77 12.57 -4.77
N GLU A 77 -16.58 13.89 -4.98
CA GLU A 77 -15.44 14.66 -4.43
C GLU A 77 -15.35 14.63 -2.89
N SER A 78 -16.48 14.43 -2.20
CA SER A 78 -16.50 14.28 -0.73
C SER A 78 -16.00 12.91 -0.26
N ASP A 79 -15.79 12.00 -1.21
CA ASP A 79 -15.51 10.58 -1.02
C ASP A 79 -14.07 10.21 -1.43
N PHE A 80 -13.22 11.24 -1.57
CA PHE A 80 -11.82 11.12 -1.94
C PHE A 80 -11.03 10.37 -0.87
N ILE A 81 -10.30 9.35 -1.31
CA ILE A 81 -9.48 8.52 -0.44
C ILE A 81 -8.15 9.20 -0.23
N HIS A 82 -7.97 9.84 0.93
CA HIS A 82 -6.67 10.36 1.33
C HIS A 82 -6.19 9.63 2.58
N THR A 83 -5.57 8.46 2.41
CA THR A 83 -4.88 7.76 3.50
C THR A 83 -3.39 7.75 3.26
N GLU A 84 -2.64 8.08 4.31
CA GLU A 84 -1.18 7.94 4.35
C GLU A 84 -0.77 6.64 5.04
N ASN A 85 -1.74 5.78 5.38
CA ASN A 85 -1.51 4.56 6.14
C ASN A 85 -0.91 3.44 5.28
N PHE A 86 -0.03 2.66 5.90
CA PHE A 86 0.31 1.32 5.46
C PHE A 86 -0.63 0.30 6.10
N VAL A 87 -1.04 -0.68 5.30
CA VAL A 87 -1.80 -1.85 5.75
C VAL A 87 -0.94 -3.08 5.53
N LEU A 88 -0.60 -3.79 6.60
CA LEU A 88 0.14 -5.05 6.51
C LEU A 88 -0.82 -6.19 6.20
N VAL A 89 -0.59 -6.91 5.10
CA VAL A 89 -1.41 -8.04 4.66
C VAL A 89 -0.54 -9.29 4.55
N ASP A 90 -1.00 -10.40 5.11
CA ASP A 90 -0.28 -11.69 5.04
C ASP A 90 -0.58 -12.50 3.77
N PRO A 91 0.16 -13.59 3.48
CA PRO A 91 -0.08 -14.42 2.29
C PRO A 91 -1.46 -15.11 2.25
N SER A 92 -2.15 -15.20 3.38
CA SER A 92 -3.55 -15.68 3.47
C SER A 92 -4.57 -14.56 3.25
N LYS A 93 -4.12 -13.39 2.78
CA LYS A 93 -4.91 -12.18 2.51
C LYS A 93 -5.57 -11.60 3.76
N ARG A 94 -4.98 -11.80 4.93
CA ARG A 94 -5.49 -11.25 6.19
C ARG A 94 -4.73 -9.98 6.57
N ILE A 95 -5.46 -8.96 6.99
CA ILE A 95 -4.87 -7.75 7.56
C ILE A 95 -4.25 -8.09 8.92
N ARG A 96 -3.03 -7.63 9.12
CA ARG A 96 -2.25 -7.86 10.34
C ARG A 96 -2.01 -6.58 11.15
N GLY A 97 -2.12 -5.42 10.52
CA GLY A 97 -1.96 -4.14 11.20
C GLY A 97 -2.11 -2.94 10.28
N PHE A 98 -2.29 -1.79 10.93
CA PHE A 98 -2.34 -0.45 10.33
C PHE A 98 -1.24 0.40 10.95
N TYR A 99 -0.61 1.22 10.12
CA TYR A 99 0.54 2.03 10.50
C TYR A 99 0.47 3.37 9.78
N ASP A 100 0.72 4.46 10.47
CA ASP A 100 0.87 5.78 9.85
C ASP A 100 2.17 5.80 9.03
N GLY A 101 2.05 5.93 7.70
CA GLY A 101 3.19 5.93 6.78
C GLY A 101 3.98 7.24 6.75
N THR A 102 3.54 8.27 7.48
CA THR A 102 4.28 9.51 7.71
C THR A 102 5.06 9.51 9.01
N SER A 103 4.67 8.68 9.96
CA SER A 103 5.33 8.50 11.24
C SER A 103 6.49 7.52 11.13
N LYS A 104 7.70 7.99 11.46
CA LYS A 104 8.90 7.12 11.44
C LYS A 104 8.75 5.99 12.46
N GLU A 105 8.22 6.29 13.63
CA GLU A 105 8.03 5.36 14.73
C GLU A 105 7.06 4.24 14.34
N ASP A 106 5.99 4.57 13.62
CA ASP A 106 5.02 3.58 13.18
C ASP A 106 5.56 2.71 12.03
N VAL A 107 6.41 3.28 11.18
CA VAL A 107 7.13 2.50 10.16
C VAL A 107 8.21 1.59 10.78
N ASP A 108 8.84 2.00 11.88
CA ASP A 108 9.73 1.13 12.66
C ASP A 108 8.96 -0.08 13.20
N ARG A 109 7.78 0.16 13.79
CA ARG A 109 6.86 -0.88 14.27
C ARG A 109 6.40 -1.80 13.14
N LEU A 110 6.07 -1.26 11.97
CA LEU A 110 5.72 -2.06 10.78
C LEU A 110 6.85 -3.02 10.39
N ILE A 111 8.09 -2.54 10.36
CA ILE A 111 9.25 -3.38 10.02
C ILE A 111 9.40 -4.53 11.02
N GLU A 112 9.30 -4.25 12.32
CA GLU A 112 9.35 -5.27 13.37
C GLU A 112 8.24 -6.31 13.22
N ASP A 113 7.00 -5.86 13.00
CA ASP A 113 5.84 -6.74 12.82
C ASP A 113 5.96 -7.63 11.58
N ILE A 114 6.57 -7.14 10.49
CA ILE A 114 6.88 -7.95 9.30
C ILE A 114 7.86 -9.08 9.65
N TYR A 115 8.92 -8.79 10.42
CA TYR A 115 9.86 -9.83 10.84
C TYR A 115 9.21 -10.88 11.74
N ILE A 116 8.35 -10.46 12.68
CA ILE A 116 7.59 -11.37 13.55
C ILE A 116 6.66 -12.25 12.70
N LEU A 117 5.90 -11.64 11.79
CA LEU A 117 4.99 -12.34 10.89
C LEU A 117 5.72 -13.40 10.07
N LYS A 118 6.85 -13.06 9.46
CA LYS A 118 7.65 -14.01 8.67
C LYS A 118 8.19 -15.16 9.53
N LYS A 119 8.53 -14.91 10.79
CA LYS A 119 8.97 -15.98 11.72
C LYS A 119 7.81 -16.93 12.05
N ASP A 120 6.61 -16.40 12.23
CA ASP A 120 5.42 -17.20 12.51
C ASP A 120 4.96 -18.03 11.31
N LEU A 121 5.10 -17.51 10.09
CA LEU A 121 4.76 -18.24 8.85
C LEU A 121 5.72 -19.39 8.52
N LYS A 122 6.92 -19.42 9.12
CA LYS A 122 7.91 -20.50 8.94
C LYS A 122 7.75 -21.66 9.93
N LYS A 123 6.83 -21.54 10.89
CA LYS A 123 6.48 -22.62 11.82
C LYS A 123 5.51 -23.59 11.15
#